data_AF-W9GDF9-F1
#
_entry.id   AF-W9GDF9-F1
#
_cell.length_a   1.000
_cell.length_b   1.000
_cell.length_c   1.000
_cell.angle_alpha   90.00
_cell.angle_beta   90.00
_cell.angle_gamma   90.00
#
_symmetry.space_group_name_H-M   'P 1'
#
loop_
_entity.id
_entity.type
_entity.pdbx_description
1 polymer ?
#
loop_
_entity_poly.entity_id
_entity_poly.type
_entity_poly.pdbx_seq_one_letter_code
_entity_poly.pdbx_strand_id
1 'polypeptide(L)' 'MDTPRPQVTPELTATLAEHARLPLPKERVADTSGLLQLVQSLVDQLDAVDLGETPPATSFDARWS' A
#
# COMPACT_ATOMS: atom_id res chain seq x y z
N MET A 1 -13.77 -9.28 12.55
CA MET A 1 -14.54 -8.34 11.71
C MET A 1 -13.66 -8.02 10.54
N ASP A 2 -14.04 -8.50 9.36
CA ASP A 2 -13.31 -8.20 8.13
C ASP A 2 -13.55 -6.72 7.82
N THR A 3 -12.56 -5.88 8.14
CA THR A 3 -12.69 -4.44 7.95
C THR A 3 -12.40 -4.18 6.48
N PRO A 4 -13.35 -3.61 5.71
CA PRO A 4 -13.14 -3.39 4.29
C PRO A 4 -11.89 -2.56 4.07
N ARG A 5 -11.03 -3.00 3.15
CA ARG A 5 -9.81 -2.27 2.81
C ARG A 5 -10.21 -0.88 2.26
N PRO A 6 -9.58 0.20 2.72
CA PRO A 6 -9.91 1.54 2.26
C PRO A 6 -9.60 1.67 0.76
N GLN A 7 -10.53 2.27 0.02
CA GLN A 7 -10.31 2.59 -1.39
C GLN A 7 -9.31 3.75 -1.52
N VAL A 8 -8.38 3.64 -2.46
CA VAL A 8 -7.47 4.72 -2.81
C VAL A 8 -8.25 5.83 -3.53
N THR A 9 -8.28 7.01 -2.93
CA THR A 9 -8.85 8.23 -3.53
C THR A 9 -7.79 9.34 -3.59
N PRO A 10 -8.02 10.41 -4.38
CA PRO A 10 -7.17 11.60 -4.35
C PRO A 10 -7.00 12.22 -2.97
N GLU A 11 -8.07 12.26 -2.18
CA GLU A 11 -8.06 12.81 -0.82
C GLU A 11 -7.21 11.96 0.11
N LEU A 12 -7.41 10.64 0.07
CA LEU A 12 -6.59 9.71 0.85
C LEU A 12 -5.12 9.80 0.44
N THR A 13 -4.82 9.89 -0.85
CA THR A 13 -3.45 10.02 -1.37
C THR A 13 -2.78 11.30 -0.88
N ALA A 14 -3.49 12.42 -0.88
CA ALA A 14 -2.97 13.68 -0.33
C ALA A 14 -2.70 13.56 1.19
N THR A 15 -3.62 12.98 1.96
CA THR A 15 -3.41 12.73 3.40
C THR A 15 -2.21 11.82 3.66
N LEU A 16 -2.03 10.75 2.88
CA LEU A 16 -0.89 9.84 2.99
C LEU A 16 0.43 10.55 2.64
N ALA A 17 0.44 11.40 1.61
CA ALA A 17 1.62 12.19 1.24
C ALA A 17 2.03 13.15 2.37
N GLU A 18 1.06 13.85 2.98
CA GLU A 18 1.30 14.71 4.15
C GLU A 18 1.84 13.91 5.34
N HIS A 19 1.22 12.77 5.64
CA HIS A 19 1.66 11.87 6.71
C HIS A 19 3.09 11.38 6.50
N ALA A 20 3.44 11.04 5.26
CA ALA A 20 4.78 10.64 4.86
C ALA A 20 5.79 11.80 4.75
N ARG A 21 5.37 13.05 4.97
CA ARG A 21 6.17 14.27 4.75
C ARG A 21 6.74 14.37 3.34
N LEU A 22 5.99 13.86 2.36
CA LEU A 22 6.31 13.91 0.94
C LEU A 22 5.47 15.02 0.30
N PRO A 23 6.03 16.21 0.04
CA PRO A 23 5.27 17.28 -0.60
C PRO A 23 4.83 16.83 -2.00
N LEU A 24 3.52 16.61 -2.15
CA LEU A 24 2.92 16.18 -3.41
C LEU A 24 2.18 17.36 -4.05
N PRO A 25 2.66 17.89 -5.19
CA PRO A 25 1.98 18.96 -5.91
C PRO A 25 0.56 18.54 -6.30
N LYS A 26 -0.40 19.47 -6.26
CA LYS A 26 -1.83 19.17 -6.49
C LYS A 26 -2.06 18.55 -7.87
N GLU A 27 -1.33 19.02 -8.87
CA GLU A 27 -1.36 18.51 -10.25
C GLU A 27 -0.89 17.06 -10.38
N ARG A 28 -0.15 16.53 -9.40
CA ARG A 28 0.35 15.14 -9.37
C ARG A 28 -0.54 14.19 -8.58
N VAL A 29 -1.52 14.69 -7.83
CA VAL A 29 -2.34 13.87 -6.92
C VAL A 29 -3.13 12.81 -7.68
N ALA A 30 -3.77 13.18 -8.80
CA ALA A 30 -4.57 12.25 -9.59
C ALA A 30 -3.74 11.08 -10.14
N ASP A 31 -2.61 11.39 -10.80
CA ASP A 31 -1.69 10.39 -11.36
C ASP A 31 -1.13 9.46 -10.26
N THR A 32 -0.76 10.05 -9.12
CA THR A 32 -0.21 9.29 -7.99
C THR A 32 -1.26 8.40 -7.36
N SER A 33 -2.53 8.85 -7.30
CA SER A 33 -3.65 8.04 -6.81
C SER A 33 -3.88 6.82 -7.70
N GLY A 34 -3.86 7.02 -9.04
CA GLY A 34 -3.95 5.91 -9.99
C GLY A 34 -2.82 4.90 -9.82
N LEU A 35 -1.58 5.37 -9.64
CA LEU A 35 -0.44 4.49 -9.35
C LEU A 35 -0.61 3.74 -8.02
N LEU A 36 -1.01 4.43 -6.97
CA LEU A 36 -1.21 3.83 -5.65
C LEU A 36 -2.32 2.78 -5.67
N GLN A 37 -3.38 3.00 -6.44
CA GLN A 37 -4.44 2.00 -6.67
C GLN A 37 -3.87 0.73 -7.33
N LEU A 38 -3.03 0.87 -8.36
CA LEU A 38 -2.38 -0.27 -9.01
C LEU A 38 -1.49 -1.06 -8.04
N VAL A 39 -0.70 -0.36 -7.23
CA VAL A 39 0.15 -0.99 -6.21
C VAL A 39 -0.69 -1.72 -5.16
N GLN A 40 -1.78 -1.10 -4.69
CA GLN A 40 -2.70 -1.75 -3.75
C GLN A 40 -3.28 -3.03 -4.34
N SER A 41 -3.75 -2.99 -5.59
CA SER A 41 -4.27 -4.19 -6.27
C SER A 41 -3.24 -5.30 -6.45
N LEU A 42 -1.95 -4.97 -6.60
CA LEU A 42 -0.88 -5.98 -6.63
C LEU A 42 -0.67 -6.59 -5.24
N VAL A 43 -0.68 -5.77 -4.19
CA VAL A 43 -0.57 -6.24 -2.80
C VAL A 43 -1.76 -7.13 -2.42
N ASP A 44 -2.97 -6.79 -2.88
CA ASP A 44 -4.17 -7.57 -2.62
C ASP A 44 -4.08 -9.01 -3.21
N GLN A 45 -3.22 -9.26 -4.21
CA GLN A 45 -2.99 -10.62 -4.71
C GLN A 45 -2.31 -11.52 -3.65
N LEU A 46 -1.64 -10.94 -2.65
CA LEU A 46 -1.06 -11.70 -1.55
C LEU A 46 -2.12 -12.30 -0.64
N ASP A 47 -3.37 -11.80 -0.67
CA ASP A 47 -4.48 -12.37 0.11
C ASP A 47 -4.82 -13.81 -0.34
N ALA A 48 -4.39 -14.21 -1.54
CA ALA A 48 -4.54 -15.58 -2.05
C ALA A 48 -3.46 -16.56 -1.53
N VAL A 49 -2.42 -16.07 -0.83
CA VAL A 49 -1.34 -16.90 -0.31
C VAL A 49 -1.78 -17.55 0.99
N ASP A 50 -1.85 -18.88 1.02
CA ASP A 50 -2.08 -19.63 2.26
C ASP A 50 -0.80 -19.65 3.10
N LEU A 51 -0.80 -18.91 4.21
CA LEU A 51 0.31 -18.83 5.14
C LEU A 51 0.27 -19.94 6.20
N GLY A 52 -0.85 -20.64 6.39
CA GLY A 52 -1.03 -21.64 7.44
C GLY A 52 -0.55 -21.15 8.82
N GLU A 53 0.34 -21.92 9.45
CA GLU A 53 0.96 -21.60 10.75
C GLU A 53 2.28 -20.83 10.62
N THR A 54 2.60 -20.29 9.44
CA THR A 54 3.86 -19.58 9.21
C THR A 54 3.90 -18.31 10.06
N PRO A 55 4.80 -18.21 11.06
CA PRO A 55 4.87 -17.03 11.89
C PRO A 55 5.40 -15.84 11.08
N PRO A 56 5.03 -14.59 11.43
CA PRO A 56 5.61 -13.40 10.81
C PRO A 56 7.13 -13.42 10.91
N ALA A 57 7.82 -13.14 9.80
CA ALA A 57 9.27 -12.98 9.82
C ALA A 57 9.65 -11.80 10.73
N THR A 58 10.49 -12.05 11.74
CA THR A 58 10.93 -11.02 12.69
C THR A 58 12.07 -10.15 12.16
N SER A 59 12.66 -10.54 11.03
CA SER A 59 13.68 -9.77 10.32
C SER A 59 13.65 -10.08 8.83
N PHE A 60 14.09 -9.12 8.03
CA PHE A 60 14.31 -9.27 6.59
C PHE A 60 15.75 -8.84 6.28
N ASP A 61 16.50 -9.69 5.58
CA ASP A 61 17.84 -9.37 5.08
C ASP A 61 17.82 -9.50 3.56
N ALA A 62 17.95 -8.36 2.87
CA ALA A 62 17.92 -8.31 1.42
C ALA A 62 19.07 -9.09 0.75
N ARG A 63 20.10 -9.47 1.51
CA ARG A 63 21.23 -10.30 1.03
C ARG A 63 20.89 -11.79 0.97
N TRP A 64 19.77 -12.22 1.53
CA TRP A 64 19.32 -13.62 1.45
C TRP A 64 18.55 -13.92 0.15
N SER A 65 18.63 -13.01 -0.82
CA SER A 65 18.13 -13.21 -2.19
C SER A 65 19.10 -13.99 -3.06
#